data_AF-A0A952R8K2-F1
#
_entry.id   AF-A0A952R8K2-F1
#
_cell.length_a   1.000
_cell.length_b   1.000
_cell.length_c   1.000
_cell.angle_alpha   90.00
_cell.angle_beta   90.00
_cell.angle_gamma   90.00
#
_symmetry.space_group_name_H-M   'P 1'
#
loop_
_entity.id
_entity.type
_entity.pdbx_description
1 polymer ?
#
loop_
_entity_poly.entity_id
_entity_poly.type
_entity_poly.pdbx_seq_one_letter_code
_entity_poly.pdbx_strand_id
1 'polypeptide(L)'
;MRVTPSHGFTLTCLIGLVGFGITLGCGSSGDTGGGQSGRGGSAGSSQAGTAGSGAAGSGAGGSGATAGSGAGGSGAGGSGATGGSGAGGSGAAGGSGATGGSAGAGGHAQAGTGGDGGSGGATPVLRFVAIGDTGEGNTRQYKVSQAIENECASRGGCDFSLLLGDNFYDVGVSGVNDPQFQTKFEQPYANLNFPFYVTLGNHDYGAGGTGLDLSKDRHYIDYTNHSTKWFMPARYFKVSHPGVDLFSLDSNRVFLAGDVGQLNWLRTETQNSTATWKFAFGHHPYISNGKHGNAGTYEGIPFIPVVSGANVKSFVEEGICGRIDVYFCGHDHNMQWLQPRCGTEFIVSGAGAKMTSLEGRGSPTFFETDQVGGFLLIEVQGRQLSGWFYDEDGNELFTRTITK
;
A
#
# COMPACT_ATOMS: atom_id res chain seq x y z
N MET A 1 28.30 -52.49 12.96
CA MET A 1 26.85 -52.76 12.82
C MET A 1 26.31 -51.87 11.71
N ARG A 2 25.74 -52.47 10.67
CA ARG A 2 25.23 -51.78 9.48
C ARG A 2 24.02 -50.91 9.86
N VAL A 3 24.09 -49.63 9.55
CA VAL A 3 22.94 -48.73 9.51
C VAL A 3 22.48 -48.67 8.06
N THR A 4 21.29 -49.19 7.80
CA THR A 4 20.56 -49.02 6.52
C THR A 4 19.87 -47.65 6.50
N PRO A 5 19.88 -46.89 5.39
CA PRO A 5 19.17 -45.63 5.29
C PRO A 5 17.69 -45.82 4.95
N SER A 6 16.83 -45.05 5.60
CA SER A 6 15.40 -44.93 5.29
C SER A 6 15.18 -43.94 4.15
N HIS A 7 14.52 -44.45 3.11
CA HIS A 7 13.91 -43.83 1.94
C HIS A 7 13.51 -42.35 2.08
N GLY A 8 14.06 -41.52 1.18
CA GLY A 8 13.58 -40.16 0.92
C GLY A 8 12.37 -40.19 0.00
N PHE A 9 11.35 -39.38 0.32
CA PHE A 9 10.29 -39.01 -0.61
C PHE A 9 10.72 -37.74 -1.34
N THR A 10 10.77 -37.80 -2.66
CA THR A 10 10.89 -36.62 -3.54
C THR A 10 9.50 -36.34 -4.06
N LEU A 11 8.93 -35.16 -3.74
CA LEU A 11 7.67 -34.72 -4.31
C LEU A 11 7.97 -33.82 -5.51
N THR A 12 7.81 -34.36 -6.72
CA THR A 12 7.87 -33.59 -7.96
C THR A 12 6.45 -33.18 -8.33
N CYS A 13 6.08 -31.91 -8.10
CA CYS A 13 4.86 -31.34 -8.68
C CYS A 13 5.18 -30.76 -10.06
N LEU A 14 4.67 -31.39 -11.11
CA LEU A 14 4.55 -30.79 -12.44
C LEU A 14 3.26 -29.98 -12.49
N ILE A 15 3.37 -28.68 -12.74
CA ILE A 15 2.23 -27.81 -13.07
C ILE A 15 1.96 -27.95 -14.57
N GLY A 16 0.90 -28.66 -14.92
CA GLY A 16 0.28 -28.62 -16.23
C GLY A 16 -0.82 -27.56 -16.26
N LEU A 17 -0.61 -26.49 -17.04
CA LEU A 17 -1.60 -25.43 -17.26
C LEU A 17 -2.52 -25.85 -18.42
N VAL A 18 -3.76 -26.22 -18.12
CA VAL A 18 -4.85 -26.12 -19.09
C VAL A 18 -6.17 -25.81 -18.37
N GLY A 19 -6.74 -24.63 -18.68
CA GLY A 19 -8.17 -24.33 -18.80
C GLY A 19 -9.12 -24.71 -17.66
N PHE A 20 -9.67 -23.65 -17.03
CA PHE A 20 -10.96 -23.60 -16.33
C PHE A 20 -11.14 -24.43 -15.04
N GLY A 21 -11.16 -23.70 -13.90
CA GLY A 21 -11.86 -24.07 -12.68
C GLY A 21 -11.12 -25.02 -11.73
N ILE A 22 -10.61 -24.50 -10.62
CA ILE A 22 -10.11 -25.34 -9.52
C ILE A 22 -11.23 -25.50 -8.48
N THR A 23 -11.79 -26.71 -8.42
CA THR A 23 -12.53 -27.21 -7.25
C THR A 23 -11.60 -28.16 -6.51
N LEU A 24 -11.26 -27.86 -5.25
CA LEU A 24 -10.46 -28.75 -4.40
C LEU A 24 -11.37 -29.71 -3.63
N GLY A 25 -11.42 -30.97 -4.04
CA GLY A 25 -12.01 -32.07 -3.27
C GLY A 25 -10.92 -33.01 -2.77
N CYS A 26 -10.77 -33.16 -1.45
CA CYS A 26 -9.92 -34.19 -0.85
C CYS A 26 -10.72 -35.51 -0.75
N GLY A 27 -10.32 -36.52 -1.51
CA GLY A 27 -10.76 -37.90 -1.33
C GLY A 27 -9.63 -38.76 -0.77
N SER A 28 -9.88 -39.44 0.35
CA SER A 28 -8.99 -40.49 0.87
C SER A 28 -9.40 -41.85 0.34
N SER A 29 -8.51 -42.53 -0.39
CA SER A 29 -8.67 -43.94 -0.75
C SER A 29 -8.04 -44.80 0.34
N GLY A 30 -8.88 -45.43 1.18
CA GLY A 30 -8.47 -46.45 2.13
C GLY A 30 -8.73 -47.84 1.56
N ASP A 31 -7.67 -48.65 1.47
CA ASP A 31 -7.72 -50.04 1.01
C ASP A 31 -8.34 -50.95 2.08
N THR A 32 -9.09 -51.96 1.62
CA THR A 32 -9.91 -52.87 2.43
C THR A 32 -9.11 -54.09 2.90
N GLY A 33 -9.06 -54.31 4.22
CA GLY A 33 -8.57 -55.54 4.84
C GLY A 33 -9.47 -55.93 6.02
N GLY A 34 -10.09 -57.12 5.93
CA GLY A 34 -11.19 -57.56 6.79
C GLY A 34 -10.81 -58.04 8.21
N GLY A 35 -11.85 -58.18 9.04
CA GLY A 35 -11.79 -58.82 10.35
C GLY A 35 -13.14 -58.79 11.06
N GLN A 36 -13.72 -59.97 11.31
CA GLN A 36 -15.04 -60.20 11.90
C GLN A 36 -15.13 -59.83 13.39
N SER A 37 -16.34 -59.43 13.82
CA SER A 37 -17.13 -59.96 14.96
C SER A 37 -17.79 -58.86 15.81
N GLY A 38 -19.05 -59.09 16.20
CA GLY A 38 -19.73 -58.33 17.26
C GLY A 38 -21.17 -57.92 16.95
N ARG A 39 -22.13 -58.58 17.60
CA ARG A 39 -23.59 -58.38 17.49
C ARG A 39 -24.10 -57.19 18.31
N GLY A 40 -25.23 -56.60 17.88
CA GLY A 40 -26.35 -56.28 18.80
C GLY A 40 -27.01 -54.88 18.74
N GLY A 41 -28.32 -54.85 18.40
CA GLY A 41 -29.35 -53.89 18.85
C GLY A 41 -29.36 -52.50 18.17
N SER A 42 -30.33 -52.10 17.34
CA SER A 42 -31.80 -51.90 17.51
C SER A 42 -32.18 -50.42 17.68
N ALA A 43 -32.95 -49.94 16.68
CA ALA A 43 -34.04 -48.95 16.70
C ALA A 43 -33.77 -47.47 17.07
N GLY A 44 -34.25 -46.58 16.18
CA GLY A 44 -34.42 -45.15 16.43
C GLY A 44 -34.93 -44.41 15.20
N SER A 45 -36.24 -44.29 15.09
CA SER A 45 -37.03 -43.80 13.96
C SER A 45 -36.97 -42.29 13.73
N SER A 46 -36.99 -41.91 12.46
CA SER A 46 -37.34 -40.60 11.91
C SER A 46 -38.85 -40.30 12.01
N GLN A 47 -39.23 -39.10 12.44
CA GLN A 47 -40.49 -38.46 12.04
C GLN A 47 -40.35 -36.94 12.08
N ALA A 48 -40.60 -36.28 10.94
CA ALA A 48 -40.98 -34.88 10.86
C ALA A 48 -42.06 -34.76 9.79
N GLY A 49 -43.25 -34.34 10.21
CA GLY A 49 -44.38 -34.09 9.34
C GLY A 49 -45.63 -33.85 10.18
N THR A 50 -46.13 -32.61 10.19
CA THR A 50 -47.49 -32.25 9.74
C THR A 50 -47.80 -30.80 10.10
N ALA A 51 -48.51 -30.16 9.18
CA ALA A 51 -49.06 -28.82 9.27
C ALA A 51 -50.49 -28.85 9.85
N GLY A 52 -51.00 -27.69 10.29
CA GLY A 52 -52.41 -27.33 10.08
C GLY A 52 -53.14 -26.55 11.18
N SER A 53 -53.93 -25.57 10.72
CA SER A 53 -54.99 -24.74 11.37
C SER A 53 -54.53 -23.44 12.07
N GLY A 54 -55.17 -22.28 11.91
CA GLY A 54 -56.43 -21.92 11.24
C GLY A 54 -56.61 -20.39 11.10
N ALA A 55 -57.63 -20.01 10.31
CA ALA A 55 -58.05 -18.67 9.84
C ALA A 55 -58.48 -17.68 10.96
N ALA A 56 -58.78 -16.37 10.77
CA ALA A 56 -59.44 -15.66 9.67
C ALA A 56 -59.39 -14.10 9.83
N GLY A 57 -59.74 -13.37 8.76
CA GLY A 57 -60.31 -11.99 8.81
C GLY A 57 -59.53 -10.94 7.98
N SER A 58 -59.69 -10.85 6.64
CA SER A 58 -60.69 -10.08 5.85
C SER A 58 -60.56 -8.54 5.90
N GLY A 59 -60.27 -7.95 4.73
CA GLY A 59 -60.46 -6.51 4.44
C GLY A 59 -59.80 -6.09 3.12
N ALA A 60 -60.60 -5.80 2.10
CA ALA A 60 -60.22 -5.68 0.69
C ALA A 60 -60.25 -4.24 0.13
N GLY A 61 -59.61 -4.05 -1.02
CA GLY A 61 -59.72 -2.92 -1.97
C GLY A 61 -58.33 -2.44 -2.41
N GLY A 62 -57.78 -2.70 -3.61
CA GLY A 62 -58.31 -2.57 -4.98
C GLY A 62 -58.20 -1.08 -5.39
N SER A 63 -57.58 -0.61 -6.47
CA SER A 63 -57.03 -1.10 -7.75
C SER A 63 -56.13 0.06 -8.29
N GLY A 64 -54.99 -0.14 -8.96
CA GLY A 64 -54.89 -0.44 -10.39
C GLY A 64 -54.64 0.82 -11.23
N ALA A 65 -53.49 0.92 -11.91
CA ALA A 65 -53.33 1.57 -13.23
C ALA A 65 -51.88 1.39 -13.75
N THR A 66 -51.76 0.60 -14.81
CA THR A 66 -50.61 0.55 -15.73
C THR A 66 -50.94 1.33 -16.99
N ALA A 67 -49.88 1.84 -17.63
CA ALA A 67 -49.65 1.99 -19.08
C ALA A 67 -49.34 3.42 -19.57
N GLY A 68 -48.25 3.52 -20.33
CA GLY A 68 -48.19 4.36 -21.53
C GLY A 68 -47.05 5.38 -21.59
N SER A 69 -45.95 5.01 -22.25
CA SER A 69 -45.38 5.84 -23.32
C SER A 69 -44.28 5.06 -24.06
N GLY A 70 -44.46 4.92 -25.38
CA GLY A 70 -43.45 4.44 -26.30
C GLY A 70 -42.65 5.59 -26.89
N ALA A 71 -41.46 5.26 -27.39
CA ALA A 71 -40.77 6.02 -28.43
C ALA A 71 -39.93 5.04 -29.24
N GLY A 72 -40.29 4.87 -30.52
CA GLY A 72 -39.40 4.34 -31.54
C GLY A 72 -38.63 5.46 -32.24
N GLY A 73 -37.64 5.11 -33.06
CA GLY A 73 -37.13 6.02 -34.08
C GLY A 73 -35.61 6.00 -34.27
N SER A 74 -35.19 5.16 -35.21
CA SER A 74 -33.90 5.05 -35.90
C SER A 74 -33.38 6.33 -36.58
N GLY A 75 -32.06 6.42 -36.79
CA GLY A 75 -31.50 6.95 -38.05
C GLY A 75 -30.19 7.75 -37.98
N ALA A 76 -29.10 7.20 -38.55
CA ALA A 76 -28.01 7.81 -39.34
C ALA A 76 -26.86 6.76 -39.42
N GLY A 77 -26.43 6.23 -40.58
CA GLY A 77 -25.84 6.92 -41.74
C GLY A 77 -24.44 7.41 -41.34
N GLY A 78 -23.29 6.88 -41.75
CA GLY A 78 -22.89 6.30 -43.02
C GLY A 78 -21.70 7.13 -43.53
N SER A 79 -20.47 6.63 -43.45
CA SER A 79 -19.32 7.18 -44.18
C SER A 79 -18.25 6.11 -44.35
N GLY A 80 -17.99 5.76 -45.61
CA GLY A 80 -16.85 4.98 -46.05
C GLY A 80 -15.82 5.84 -46.78
N ALA A 81 -14.70 5.18 -47.09
CA ALA A 81 -13.57 5.55 -47.95
C ALA A 81 -12.38 6.28 -47.31
N THR A 82 -11.25 5.56 -47.21
CA THR A 82 -9.95 5.76 -47.93
C THR A 82 -9.04 4.58 -47.51
N GLY A 83 -8.57 3.68 -48.40
CA GLY A 83 -7.32 3.81 -49.17
C GLY A 83 -6.09 3.78 -48.24
N GLY A 84 -5.17 2.82 -48.21
CA GLY A 84 -4.59 1.97 -49.24
C GLY A 84 -3.12 2.38 -49.49
N SER A 85 -2.18 1.44 -49.36
CA SER A 85 -0.72 1.50 -49.63
C SER A 85 0.17 2.13 -48.55
N GLY A 86 1.39 1.65 -48.26
CA GLY A 86 2.21 0.64 -48.91
C GLY A 86 3.48 0.36 -48.09
N ALA A 87 4.08 -0.80 -48.35
CA ALA A 87 5.31 -1.31 -47.75
C ALA A 87 6.57 -0.77 -48.44
N GLY A 88 7.72 -0.91 -47.76
CA GLY A 88 9.08 -0.75 -48.29
C GLY A 88 9.92 0.14 -47.36
N GLY A 89 11.14 -0.17 -46.94
CA GLY A 89 12.10 -1.24 -47.18
C GLY A 89 13.27 -0.98 -46.21
N SER A 90 13.84 -2.00 -45.58
CA SER A 90 15.18 -2.55 -45.87
C SER A 90 16.39 -1.71 -45.44
N GLY A 91 17.30 -2.35 -44.68
CA GLY A 91 18.73 -2.02 -44.58
C GLY A 91 19.13 -1.44 -43.21
N ALA A 92 19.68 -2.20 -42.25
CA ALA A 92 20.95 -2.93 -42.19
C ALA A 92 22.02 -2.19 -41.36
N ALA A 93 22.68 -2.99 -40.51
CA ALA A 93 24.06 -2.88 -40.02
C ALA A 93 24.39 -2.14 -38.69
N GLY A 94 25.20 -2.85 -37.89
CA GLY A 94 26.12 -2.36 -36.85
C GLY A 94 25.46 -2.16 -35.48
N GLY A 95 25.85 -2.78 -34.37
CA GLY A 95 27.19 -3.20 -33.94
C GLY A 95 27.59 -2.35 -32.72
N SER A 96 27.97 -3.00 -31.60
CA SER A 96 28.48 -2.44 -30.32
C SER A 96 27.48 -1.57 -29.52
N GLY A 97 27.32 -1.66 -28.20
CA GLY A 97 28.25 -1.98 -27.13
C GLY A 97 28.64 -0.69 -26.39
N ALA A 98 27.97 -0.37 -25.27
CA ALA A 98 28.33 0.57 -24.17
C ALA A 98 27.03 1.02 -23.47
N THR A 99 26.78 0.72 -22.19
CA THR A 99 27.19 1.46 -20.98
C THR A 99 26.99 2.97 -21.05
N GLY A 100 26.20 3.50 -20.11
CA GLY A 100 26.01 4.93 -19.85
C GLY A 100 24.51 5.27 -19.85
N GLY A 101 23.97 6.05 -18.92
CA GLY A 101 24.58 6.83 -17.87
C GLY A 101 23.46 7.49 -17.07
N SER A 102 23.76 7.73 -15.80
CA SER A 102 23.02 8.63 -14.93
C SER A 102 22.90 10.00 -15.61
N ALA A 103 21.67 10.43 -15.88
CA ALA A 103 21.37 11.78 -16.33
C ALA A 103 20.98 12.61 -15.11
N GLY A 104 21.91 13.49 -14.70
CA GLY A 104 21.60 14.64 -13.86
C GLY A 104 21.00 15.78 -14.69
N ALA A 105 20.03 16.45 -14.07
CA ALA A 105 19.65 17.85 -14.29
C ALA A 105 19.09 18.28 -12.92
N GLY A 106 19.74 19.16 -12.13
CA GLY A 106 19.91 20.60 -12.36
C GLY A 106 18.59 21.30 -12.01
N GLY A 107 18.43 22.19 -11.04
CA GLY A 107 19.28 22.85 -10.05
C GLY A 107 18.36 23.58 -9.04
N HIS A 108 18.96 24.43 -8.19
CA HIS A 108 18.40 25.11 -6.99
C HIS A 108 18.60 24.27 -5.70
N ALA A 109 19.36 24.66 -4.68
CA ALA A 109 20.07 25.90 -4.38
C ALA A 109 21.34 25.58 -3.57
N GLN A 110 22.43 26.32 -3.82
CA GLN A 110 23.65 26.28 -3.01
C GLN A 110 23.87 27.65 -2.37
N ALA A 111 23.84 27.71 -1.04
CA ALA A 111 24.70 28.50 -0.14
C ALA A 111 24.11 28.39 1.29
N GLY A 112 24.87 28.18 2.37
CA GLY A 112 26.31 28.29 2.51
C GLY A 112 26.85 27.57 3.75
N THR A 113 28.17 27.44 3.73
CA THR A 113 29.01 26.96 4.82
C THR A 113 29.30 28.09 5.80
N GLY A 114 29.21 27.82 7.11
CA GLY A 114 29.97 28.54 8.12
C GLY A 114 29.25 28.83 9.43
N GLY A 115 29.87 28.40 10.53
CA GLY A 115 29.83 29.13 11.81
C GLY A 115 28.97 28.52 12.91
N ASP A 116 29.61 27.70 13.76
CA ASP A 116 29.25 27.65 15.17
C ASP A 116 29.50 29.04 15.78
N GLY A 117 28.42 29.67 16.21
CA GLY A 117 28.39 31.01 16.78
C GLY A 117 27.05 31.22 17.44
N GLY A 118 27.01 30.98 18.76
CA GLY A 118 25.82 31.12 19.59
C GLY A 118 25.08 32.44 19.36
N SER A 119 23.86 32.31 18.87
CA SER A 119 22.80 33.30 18.97
C SER A 119 21.53 32.52 19.26
N GLY A 120 20.81 32.87 20.33
CA GLY A 120 19.62 32.18 20.83
C GLY A 120 18.41 32.28 19.91
N GLY A 121 18.54 31.85 18.66
CA GLY A 121 17.42 31.60 17.76
C GLY A 121 16.69 30.34 18.18
N ALA A 122 15.36 30.37 18.16
CA ALA A 122 14.55 29.18 18.41
C ALA A 122 14.93 28.07 17.41
N THR A 123 15.09 26.84 17.90
CA THR A 123 15.33 25.67 17.05
C THR A 123 14.22 25.57 16.00
N PRO A 124 14.55 25.53 14.69
CA PRO A 124 13.56 25.41 13.63
C PRO A 124 12.65 24.20 13.85
N VAL A 125 11.38 24.38 13.52
CA VAL A 125 10.35 23.34 13.60
C VAL A 125 10.03 22.87 12.19
N LEU A 126 10.04 21.56 11.97
CA LEU A 126 9.60 20.92 10.73
C LEU A 126 8.30 20.16 11.02
N ARG A 127 7.25 20.40 10.24
CA ARG A 127 5.94 19.75 10.38
C ARG A 127 5.55 19.05 9.10
N PHE A 128 5.08 17.82 9.20
CA PHE A 128 4.59 17.09 8.04
C PHE A 128 3.50 16.10 8.39
N VAL A 129 2.72 15.71 7.38
CA VAL A 129 1.70 14.68 7.50
C VAL A 129 2.16 13.40 6.84
N ALA A 130 1.94 12.24 7.45
CA ALA A 130 2.10 10.93 6.81
C ALA A 130 0.72 10.29 6.62
N ILE A 131 0.40 9.91 5.39
CA ILE A 131 -0.90 9.33 5.02
C ILE A 131 -0.75 8.33 3.86
N GLY A 132 -1.35 7.16 3.99
CA GLY A 132 -1.35 6.11 2.96
C GLY A 132 -2.77 5.70 2.55
N ASP A 133 -2.85 4.94 1.46
CA ASP A 133 -4.05 4.19 1.09
C ASP A 133 -5.26 5.11 0.86
N THR A 134 -4.99 6.19 0.14
CA THR A 134 -5.93 7.30 -0.07
C THR A 134 -6.72 7.18 -1.36
N GLY A 135 -6.24 6.43 -2.35
CA GLY A 135 -6.58 6.51 -3.77
C GLY A 135 -7.99 6.14 -4.24
N GLU A 136 -9.01 6.42 -3.46
CA GLU A 136 -10.42 6.10 -3.73
C GLU A 136 -11.19 7.28 -4.35
N GLY A 137 -10.83 8.53 -4.02
CA GLY A 137 -11.59 9.72 -4.42
C GLY A 137 -12.94 9.84 -3.70
N ASN A 138 -13.08 9.20 -2.54
CA ASN A 138 -14.34 9.07 -1.82
C ASN A 138 -14.53 10.12 -0.72
N THR A 139 -15.73 10.22 -0.15
CA THR A 139 -16.05 11.19 0.92
C THR A 139 -15.09 11.16 2.10
N ARG A 140 -14.57 9.98 2.47
CA ARG A 140 -13.62 9.82 3.58
C ARG A 140 -12.29 10.48 3.26
N GLN A 141 -11.76 10.28 2.06
CA GLN A 141 -10.52 10.92 1.63
C GLN A 141 -10.64 12.46 1.69
N TYR A 142 -11.77 13.02 1.24
CA TYR A 142 -12.03 14.46 1.33
C TYR A 142 -12.11 14.95 2.78
N LYS A 143 -12.80 14.21 3.66
CA LYS A 143 -12.85 14.51 5.10
C LYS A 143 -11.47 14.53 5.74
N VAL A 144 -10.66 13.48 5.50
CA VAL A 144 -9.28 13.40 5.98
C VAL A 144 -8.44 14.56 5.46
N SER A 145 -8.56 14.92 4.18
CA SER A 145 -7.86 16.09 3.64
C SER A 145 -8.26 17.40 4.31
N GLN A 146 -9.56 17.58 4.60
CA GLN A 146 -10.05 18.76 5.32
C GLN A 146 -9.54 18.79 6.77
N ALA A 147 -9.49 17.66 7.45
CA ALA A 147 -8.91 17.56 8.79
C ALA A 147 -7.42 17.90 8.77
N ILE A 148 -6.66 17.43 7.77
CA ILE A 148 -5.26 17.82 7.56
C ILE A 148 -5.13 19.33 7.38
N GLU A 149 -5.96 19.94 6.53
CA GLU A 149 -5.95 21.39 6.30
C GLU A 149 -6.11 22.16 7.63
N ASN A 150 -7.11 21.78 8.43
CA ASN A 150 -7.41 22.42 9.71
C ASN A 150 -6.28 22.26 10.73
N GLU A 151 -5.76 21.04 10.89
CA GLU A 151 -4.72 20.76 11.89
C GLU A 151 -3.35 21.34 11.52
N CYS A 152 -3.01 21.36 10.23
CA CYS A 152 -1.84 22.08 9.77
C CYS A 152 -2.00 23.59 10.01
N ALA A 153 -3.15 24.18 9.68
CA ALA A 153 -3.40 25.61 9.89
C ALA A 153 -3.34 26.01 11.38
N SER A 154 -3.92 25.19 12.27
CA SER A 154 -3.92 25.45 13.73
C SER A 154 -2.51 25.45 14.35
N ARG A 155 -1.54 24.80 13.69
CA ARG A 155 -0.14 24.67 14.13
C ARG A 155 0.83 25.60 13.38
N GLY A 156 0.31 26.54 12.59
CA GLY A 156 1.12 27.49 11.83
C GLY A 156 1.63 26.96 10.48
N GLY A 157 1.05 25.87 9.99
CA GLY A 157 1.34 25.24 8.71
C GLY A 157 2.05 23.89 8.82
N CYS A 158 1.94 23.09 7.76
CA CYS A 158 2.79 21.93 7.51
C CYS A 158 3.67 22.21 6.30
N ASP A 159 4.89 21.68 6.30
CA ASP A 159 5.89 21.89 5.27
C ASP A 159 5.73 20.94 4.07
N PHE A 160 5.26 19.71 4.31
CA PHE A 160 5.02 18.70 3.28
C PHE A 160 4.12 17.56 3.79
N SER A 161 3.76 16.64 2.90
CA SER A 161 3.18 15.34 3.25
C SER A 161 4.00 14.18 2.68
N LEU A 162 4.06 13.07 3.40
CA LEU A 162 4.50 11.76 2.92
C LEU A 162 3.25 10.98 2.49
N LEU A 163 3.19 10.62 1.20
CA LEU A 163 2.14 9.77 0.67
C LEU A 163 2.66 8.33 0.60
N LEU A 164 2.08 7.43 1.39
CA LEU A 164 2.65 6.13 1.76
C LEU A 164 2.25 4.97 0.81
N GLY A 165 1.93 5.29 -0.44
CA GLY A 165 1.55 4.31 -1.47
C GLY A 165 0.05 4.00 -1.50
N ASP A 166 -0.30 3.20 -2.51
CA ASP A 166 -1.68 2.93 -2.93
C ASP A 166 -2.44 4.23 -3.21
N ASN A 167 -1.84 5.01 -4.09
CA ASN A 167 -2.27 6.36 -4.43
C ASN A 167 -3.49 6.35 -5.36
N PHE A 168 -3.70 5.27 -6.14
CA PHE A 168 -4.87 5.10 -7.00
C PHE A 168 -5.37 3.65 -7.02
N TYR A 169 -6.52 3.40 -6.41
CA TYR A 169 -7.21 2.11 -6.43
C TYR A 169 -8.09 1.92 -7.69
N ASP A 170 -8.37 0.70 -8.14
CA ASP A 170 -7.79 -0.57 -7.70
C ASP A 170 -6.58 -0.99 -8.55
N VAL A 171 -6.33 -0.31 -9.67
CA VAL A 171 -5.38 -0.77 -10.69
C VAL A 171 -4.34 0.28 -11.07
N GLY A 172 -4.19 1.34 -10.29
CA GLY A 172 -3.29 2.43 -10.60
C GLY A 172 -3.76 3.27 -11.79
N VAL A 173 -2.86 4.10 -12.31
CA VAL A 173 -3.11 4.92 -13.51
C VAL A 173 -2.65 4.22 -14.79
N SER A 174 -3.21 4.64 -15.93
CA SER A 174 -2.89 4.14 -17.28
C SER A 174 -1.91 5.04 -18.05
N GLY A 175 -1.59 6.21 -17.51
CA GLY A 175 -0.73 7.20 -18.14
C GLY A 175 -0.67 8.50 -17.34
N VAL A 176 0.23 9.40 -17.70
CA VAL A 176 0.41 10.69 -17.01
C VAL A 176 -0.81 11.62 -17.12
N ASN A 177 -1.65 11.44 -18.14
CA ASN A 177 -2.89 12.20 -18.35
C ASN A 177 -4.15 11.46 -17.86
N ASP A 178 -3.99 10.39 -17.07
CA ASP A 178 -5.13 9.64 -16.55
C ASP A 178 -5.99 10.54 -15.63
N PRO A 179 -7.31 10.63 -15.86
CA PRO A 179 -8.20 11.47 -15.03
C PRO A 179 -8.16 11.15 -13.53
N GLN A 180 -7.71 9.95 -13.16
CA GLN A 180 -7.57 9.57 -11.75
C GLN A 180 -6.63 10.49 -10.97
N PHE A 181 -5.59 11.05 -11.59
CA PHE A 181 -4.75 12.06 -10.94
C PHE A 181 -5.58 13.25 -10.47
N GLN A 182 -6.56 13.70 -11.26
CA GLN A 182 -7.44 14.79 -10.88
C GLN A 182 -8.42 14.36 -9.80
N THR A 183 -9.16 13.27 -10.03
CA THR A 183 -10.29 12.90 -9.18
C THR A 183 -9.89 12.29 -7.84
N LYS A 184 -8.66 11.76 -7.72
CA LYS A 184 -8.19 11.03 -6.53
C LYS A 184 -6.97 11.64 -5.87
N PHE A 185 -6.35 12.66 -6.47
CA PHE A 185 -5.24 13.39 -5.84
C PHE A 185 -5.45 14.90 -5.89
N GLU A 186 -5.52 15.53 -7.06
CA GLU A 186 -5.56 17.01 -7.13
C GLU A 186 -6.82 17.60 -6.49
N GLN A 187 -7.98 17.01 -6.73
CA GLN A 187 -9.25 17.50 -6.19
C GLN A 187 -9.38 17.24 -4.68
N PRO A 188 -9.15 16.00 -4.15
CA PRO A 188 -9.19 15.77 -2.71
C PRO A 188 -8.26 16.68 -1.92
N TYR A 189 -7.05 16.93 -2.44
CA TYR A 189 -6.00 17.71 -1.77
C TYR A 189 -5.86 19.13 -2.31
N ALA A 190 -6.89 19.69 -2.94
CA ALA A 190 -6.80 20.99 -3.63
C ALA A 190 -6.35 22.13 -2.69
N ASN A 191 -6.85 22.14 -1.44
CA ASN A 191 -6.57 23.19 -0.46
C ASN A 191 -5.22 23.03 0.28
N LEU A 192 -4.51 21.91 0.07
CA LEU A 192 -3.21 21.68 0.69
C LEU A 192 -2.11 22.27 -0.21
N ASN A 193 -1.47 23.32 0.29
CA ASN A 193 -0.49 24.15 -0.46
C ASN A 193 0.96 23.80 -0.13
N PHE A 194 1.28 22.52 0.02
CA PHE A 194 2.62 21.99 0.26
C PHE A 194 2.88 20.75 -0.60
N PRO A 195 4.15 20.38 -0.86
CA PRO A 195 4.47 19.20 -1.65
C PRO A 195 4.13 17.89 -0.94
N PHE A 196 3.82 16.88 -1.74
CA PHE A 196 3.63 15.48 -1.37
C PHE A 196 4.84 14.69 -1.88
N TYR A 197 5.64 14.16 -0.96
CA TYR A 197 6.68 13.18 -1.29
C TYR A 197 6.04 11.81 -1.36
N VAL A 198 5.99 11.25 -2.57
CA VAL A 198 5.20 10.06 -2.86
C VAL A 198 6.07 8.81 -2.93
N THR A 199 5.58 7.72 -2.36
CA THR A 199 6.01 6.35 -2.70
C THR A 199 4.84 5.57 -3.32
N LEU A 200 5.14 4.42 -3.93
CA LEU A 200 4.15 3.57 -4.57
C LEU A 200 3.80 2.34 -3.73
N GLY A 201 2.53 1.97 -3.80
CA GLY A 201 2.01 0.71 -3.26
C GLY A 201 1.74 -0.34 -4.33
N ASN A 202 1.23 -1.50 -3.93
CA ASN A 202 0.95 -2.60 -4.84
C ASN A 202 -0.20 -2.29 -5.81
N HIS A 203 -1.19 -1.47 -5.42
CA HIS A 203 -2.26 -1.08 -6.34
C HIS A 203 -1.79 -0.09 -7.40
N ASP A 204 -0.76 0.71 -7.13
CA ASP A 204 -0.19 1.63 -8.12
C ASP A 204 0.48 0.87 -9.28
N TYR A 205 1.03 -0.30 -8.97
CA TYR A 205 1.55 -1.26 -9.92
C TYR A 205 0.46 -2.20 -10.51
N GLY A 206 -0.81 -1.85 -10.35
CA GLY A 206 -1.92 -2.44 -11.10
C GLY A 206 -2.20 -3.91 -10.83
N ALA A 207 -2.72 -4.58 -11.86
CA ALA A 207 -3.09 -6.00 -11.85
C ALA A 207 -3.97 -6.40 -10.64
N GLY A 208 -4.98 -5.58 -10.34
CA GLY A 208 -5.92 -5.81 -9.24
C GLY A 208 -5.28 -5.77 -7.85
N GLY A 209 -4.21 -4.99 -7.68
CA GLY A 209 -3.47 -4.90 -6.41
C GLY A 209 -2.38 -5.96 -6.23
N THR A 210 -2.09 -6.78 -7.25
CA THR A 210 -0.97 -7.75 -7.16
C THR A 210 0.40 -7.11 -7.33
N GLY A 211 0.46 -5.87 -7.81
CA GLY A 211 1.69 -5.10 -7.93
C GLY A 211 2.61 -5.51 -9.09
N LEU A 212 2.11 -6.27 -10.06
CA LEU A 212 2.93 -6.90 -11.09
C LEU A 212 3.15 -6.06 -12.37
N ASP A 213 2.40 -4.98 -12.59
CA ASP A 213 2.61 -4.10 -13.74
C ASP A 213 3.69 -3.06 -13.44
N LEU A 214 4.91 -3.58 -13.39
CA LEU A 214 6.14 -2.88 -13.10
C LEU A 214 6.45 -1.72 -14.05
N SER A 215 5.73 -1.54 -15.16
CA SER A 215 5.95 -0.41 -16.07
C SER A 215 5.24 0.88 -15.62
N LYS A 216 4.28 0.76 -14.70
CA LYS A 216 3.41 1.87 -14.31
C LYS A 216 4.10 2.95 -13.51
N ASP A 217 5.16 2.62 -12.78
CA ASP A 217 5.98 3.58 -12.03
C ASP A 217 6.35 4.82 -12.84
N ARG A 218 6.59 4.64 -14.15
CA ARG A 218 6.95 5.73 -15.05
C ARG A 218 5.86 6.81 -15.10
N HIS A 219 4.58 6.45 -15.06
CA HIS A 219 3.47 7.40 -15.09
C HIS A 219 3.47 8.33 -13.88
N TYR A 220 3.78 7.78 -12.69
CA TYR A 220 3.85 8.52 -11.44
C TYR A 220 5.09 9.41 -11.38
N ILE A 221 6.22 8.92 -11.90
CA ILE A 221 7.44 9.70 -12.02
C ILE A 221 7.23 10.88 -12.97
N ASP A 222 6.66 10.62 -14.15
CA ASP A 222 6.37 11.65 -15.15
C ASP A 222 5.38 12.70 -14.64
N TYR A 223 4.42 12.31 -13.79
CA TYR A 223 3.43 13.24 -13.20
C TYR A 223 4.05 14.30 -12.29
N THR A 224 5.28 14.10 -11.79
CA THR A 224 6.06 15.15 -11.12
C THR A 224 6.22 16.41 -11.98
N ASN A 225 6.22 16.28 -13.31
CA ASN A 225 6.30 17.43 -14.22
C ASN A 225 4.93 18.07 -14.53
N HIS A 226 3.83 17.50 -14.04
CA HIS A 226 2.46 17.94 -14.32
C HIS A 226 1.79 18.61 -13.12
N SER A 227 2.29 18.39 -11.91
CA SER A 227 1.70 18.89 -10.68
C SER A 227 2.73 19.64 -9.85
N THR A 228 2.33 20.77 -9.29
CA THR A 228 3.18 21.58 -8.42
C THR A 228 3.31 21.01 -7.01
N LYS A 229 2.44 20.06 -6.64
CA LYS A 229 2.46 19.41 -5.32
C LYS A 229 2.87 17.95 -5.37
N TRP A 230 2.74 17.24 -6.49
CA TRP A 230 3.22 15.86 -6.60
C TRP A 230 4.74 15.81 -6.79
N PHE A 231 5.45 15.12 -5.90
CA PHE A 231 6.90 14.94 -6.01
C PHE A 231 7.30 13.47 -5.87
N MET A 232 7.64 12.87 -7.02
CA MET A 232 8.17 11.50 -7.11
C MET A 232 9.21 11.41 -8.24
N PRO A 233 10.43 11.95 -8.06
CA PRO A 233 11.40 12.06 -9.14
C PRO A 233 11.99 10.70 -9.61
N ALA A 234 11.88 9.67 -8.78
CA ALA A 234 12.34 8.31 -9.05
C ALA A 234 11.55 7.30 -8.20
N ARG A 235 11.71 5.99 -8.46
CA ARG A 235 11.09 4.93 -7.66
C ARG A 235 11.43 5.01 -6.17
N TYR A 236 12.68 5.31 -5.87
CA TYR A 236 13.20 5.55 -4.53
C TYR A 236 14.12 6.77 -4.61
N PHE A 237 14.07 7.63 -3.60
CA PHE A 237 14.78 8.91 -3.61
C PHE A 237 14.96 9.44 -2.20
N LYS A 238 15.85 10.44 -2.08
CA LYS A 238 16.11 11.15 -0.84
C LYS A 238 15.65 12.60 -0.94
N VAL A 239 15.06 13.13 0.12
CA VAL A 239 14.83 14.56 0.31
C VAL A 239 15.47 15.00 1.63
N SER A 240 16.16 16.14 1.61
CA SER A 240 16.80 16.71 2.81
C SER A 240 16.13 18.01 3.22
N HIS A 241 15.80 18.09 4.50
CA HIS A 241 15.36 19.29 5.21
C HIS A 241 16.39 19.62 6.30
N PRO A 242 16.42 20.85 6.86
CA PRO A 242 17.32 21.18 7.96
C PRO A 242 17.23 20.17 9.12
N GLY A 243 18.28 19.38 9.32
CA GLY A 243 18.36 18.38 10.39
C GLY A 243 17.62 17.07 10.14
N VAL A 244 16.93 16.90 9.01
CA VAL A 244 16.11 15.71 8.68
C VAL A 244 16.43 15.22 7.27
N ASP A 245 16.76 13.93 7.15
CA ASP A 245 16.80 13.24 5.86
C ASP A 245 15.62 12.27 5.74
N LEU A 246 14.92 12.31 4.60
CA LEU A 246 13.78 11.48 4.25
C LEU A 246 14.17 10.53 3.10
N PHE A 247 13.88 9.24 3.25
CA PHE A 247 14.16 8.20 2.25
C PHE A 247 12.85 7.56 1.77
N SER A 248 12.41 7.90 0.56
CA SER A 248 11.30 7.21 -0.10
C SER A 248 11.79 5.86 -0.64
N LEU A 249 11.05 4.80 -0.35
CA LEU A 249 11.38 3.42 -0.71
C LEU A 249 10.27 2.79 -1.52
N ASP A 250 10.65 2.15 -2.63
CA ASP A 250 9.74 1.33 -3.43
C ASP A 250 9.70 -0.09 -2.84
N SER A 251 8.85 -0.25 -1.83
CA SER A 251 8.69 -1.53 -1.14
C SER A 251 7.99 -2.58 -1.99
N ASN A 252 7.31 -2.23 -3.08
CA ASN A 252 6.68 -3.20 -3.97
C ASN A 252 7.73 -3.93 -4.81
N ARG A 253 8.75 -3.21 -5.30
CA ARG A 253 9.91 -3.83 -5.97
C ARG A 253 10.70 -4.73 -5.06
N VAL A 254 10.88 -4.30 -3.81
CA VAL A 254 11.51 -5.11 -2.76
C VAL A 254 10.69 -6.38 -2.53
N PHE A 255 9.38 -6.25 -2.31
CA PHE A 255 8.48 -7.38 -2.08
C PHE A 255 8.59 -8.45 -3.16
N LEU A 256 8.47 -8.04 -4.43
CA LEU A 256 8.41 -8.98 -5.56
C LEU A 256 9.75 -9.66 -5.88
N ALA A 257 10.86 -8.93 -5.83
CA ALA A 257 12.13 -9.41 -6.42
C ALA A 257 13.37 -9.24 -5.53
N GLY A 258 13.28 -8.56 -4.39
CA GLY A 258 14.45 -8.17 -3.60
C GLY A 258 15.31 -7.15 -4.36
N ASP A 259 15.14 -5.86 -4.08
CA ASP A 259 15.85 -4.78 -4.79
C ASP A 259 17.21 -4.48 -4.14
N VAL A 260 18.23 -5.27 -4.48
CA VAL A 260 19.60 -5.11 -3.94
C VAL A 260 20.20 -3.75 -4.28
N GLY A 261 19.85 -3.18 -5.44
CA GLY A 261 20.31 -1.86 -5.84
C GLY A 261 19.78 -0.78 -4.89
N GLN A 262 18.48 -0.82 -4.61
CA GLN A 262 17.83 0.05 -3.64
C GLN A 262 18.39 -0.14 -2.21
N LEU A 263 18.65 -1.38 -1.80
CA LEU A 263 19.22 -1.68 -0.48
C LEU A 263 20.62 -1.07 -0.32
N ASN A 264 21.48 -1.24 -1.32
CA ASN A 264 22.83 -0.68 -1.31
C ASN A 264 22.78 0.86 -1.34
N TRP A 265 21.91 1.44 -2.16
CA TRP A 265 21.67 2.88 -2.19
C TRP A 265 21.27 3.41 -0.80
N LEU A 266 20.27 2.81 -0.15
CA LEU A 266 19.80 3.22 1.19
C LEU A 266 20.94 3.14 2.22
N ARG A 267 21.73 2.05 2.20
CA ARG A 267 22.89 1.90 3.08
C ARG A 267 23.93 2.99 2.85
N THR A 268 24.24 3.32 1.61
CA THR A 268 25.18 4.40 1.28
C THR A 268 24.67 5.76 1.74
N GLU A 269 23.40 6.09 1.43
CA GLU A 269 22.82 7.37 1.80
C GLU A 269 22.71 7.58 3.32
N THR A 270 22.31 6.53 4.06
CA THR A 270 22.23 6.58 5.52
C THR A 270 23.60 6.67 6.18
N GLN A 271 24.63 6.00 5.63
CA GLN A 271 26.01 6.10 6.11
C GLN A 271 26.59 7.49 5.91
N ASN A 272 26.27 8.14 4.78
CA ASN A 272 26.77 9.48 4.45
C ASN A 272 25.98 10.62 5.12
N SER A 273 24.81 10.32 5.69
CA SER A 273 23.91 11.33 6.26
C SER A 273 24.34 11.79 7.65
N THR A 274 24.56 13.09 7.79
CA THR A 274 24.81 13.79 9.05
C THR A 274 23.53 14.37 9.68
N ALA A 275 22.35 14.08 9.12
CA ALA A 275 21.09 14.58 9.65
C ALA A 275 20.84 14.08 11.08
N THR A 276 20.22 14.94 11.90
CA THR A 276 19.84 14.58 13.27
C THR A 276 18.80 13.48 13.26
N TRP A 277 17.84 13.55 12.34
CA TRP A 277 16.83 12.52 12.11
C TRP A 277 16.93 11.93 10.71
N LYS A 278 16.70 10.63 10.61
CA LYS A 278 16.65 9.84 9.39
C LYS A 278 15.32 9.10 9.37
N PHE A 279 14.44 9.47 8.47
CA PHE A 279 13.15 8.80 8.29
C PHE A 279 13.11 8.08 6.97
N ALA A 280 12.53 6.88 6.96
CA ALA A 280 12.21 6.19 5.72
C ALA A 280 10.70 6.03 5.59
N PHE A 281 10.20 6.00 4.37
CA PHE A 281 8.80 5.73 4.11
C PHE A 281 8.63 4.85 2.88
N GLY A 282 7.70 3.91 2.97
CA GLY A 282 7.38 2.92 1.95
C GLY A 282 5.94 2.47 2.11
N HIS A 283 5.50 1.51 1.32
CA HIS A 283 4.12 1.03 1.40
C HIS A 283 3.95 -0.14 2.37
N HIS A 284 4.76 -1.19 2.22
CA HIS A 284 4.59 -2.44 2.96
C HIS A 284 5.14 -2.34 4.41
N PRO A 285 4.40 -2.84 5.43
CA PRO A 285 4.81 -2.81 6.84
C PRO A 285 5.83 -3.90 7.18
N TYR A 286 6.83 -3.59 7.99
CA TYR A 286 7.69 -4.64 8.57
C TYR A 286 6.95 -5.45 9.63
N ILE A 287 6.27 -4.74 10.52
CA ILE A 287 5.44 -5.29 11.58
C ILE A 287 4.09 -4.56 11.59
N SER A 288 3.01 -5.31 11.77
CA SER A 288 1.64 -4.82 11.79
C SER A 288 0.71 -5.82 12.46
N ASN A 289 -0.28 -5.32 13.21
CA ASN A 289 -1.40 -6.10 13.71
C ASN A 289 -2.61 -6.12 12.76
N GLY A 290 -2.49 -5.54 11.57
CA GLY A 290 -3.53 -5.52 10.55
C GLY A 290 -3.70 -6.85 9.80
N LYS A 291 -4.52 -6.82 8.76
CA LYS A 291 -4.89 -7.96 7.92
C LYS A 291 -3.69 -8.55 7.18
N HIS A 292 -2.83 -7.69 6.60
CA HIS A 292 -1.65 -8.13 5.87
C HIS A 292 -0.56 -8.61 6.84
N GLY A 293 -0.30 -7.82 7.88
CA GLY A 293 0.48 -8.25 9.04
C GLY A 293 1.99 -8.13 8.89
N ASN A 294 2.74 -9.05 9.50
CA ASN A 294 4.20 -8.96 9.63
C ASN A 294 4.94 -9.50 8.40
N ALA A 295 5.98 -8.78 7.95
CA ALA A 295 6.85 -9.21 6.88
C ALA A 295 7.54 -10.55 7.20
N GLY A 296 7.58 -11.44 6.21
CA GLY A 296 7.99 -12.85 6.35
C GLY A 296 6.83 -13.80 6.68
N THR A 297 5.65 -13.25 7.02
CA THR A 297 4.42 -13.97 7.32
C THR A 297 3.15 -13.26 6.82
N TYR A 298 3.24 -12.43 5.77
CA TYR A 298 2.08 -11.74 5.23
C TYR A 298 0.94 -12.70 4.89
N GLU A 299 -0.30 -12.24 5.05
CA GLU A 299 -1.53 -13.03 4.93
C GLU A 299 -1.58 -14.27 5.85
N GLY A 300 -0.66 -14.40 6.82
CA GLY A 300 -0.49 -15.63 7.60
C GLY A 300 0.17 -16.78 6.83
N ILE A 301 0.85 -16.51 5.72
CA ILE A 301 1.44 -17.52 4.83
C ILE A 301 2.99 -17.48 4.93
N PRO A 302 3.64 -18.22 5.85
CA PRO A 302 5.09 -18.13 6.06
C PRO A 302 5.93 -18.85 4.99
N PHE A 303 5.36 -19.83 4.27
CA PHE A 303 6.14 -20.79 3.49
C PHE A 303 6.36 -20.42 2.01
N ILE A 304 5.78 -19.32 1.53
CA ILE A 304 5.94 -18.85 0.14
C ILE A 304 6.70 -17.52 0.16
N PRO A 305 8.03 -17.49 -0.04
CA PRO A 305 8.88 -16.33 0.26
C PRO A 305 8.46 -15.00 -0.40
N VAL A 306 7.98 -15.04 -1.64
CA VAL A 306 7.53 -13.84 -2.36
C VAL A 306 6.24 -13.30 -1.74
N VAL A 307 5.26 -14.18 -1.50
CA VAL A 307 3.95 -13.78 -0.94
C VAL A 307 4.04 -13.46 0.56
N SER A 308 4.94 -14.12 1.28
CA SER A 308 5.10 -13.94 2.72
C SER A 308 5.74 -12.61 3.10
N GLY A 309 6.32 -11.88 2.15
CA GLY A 309 7.09 -10.67 2.43
C GLY A 309 8.48 -10.94 2.98
N ALA A 310 9.06 -12.11 2.71
CA ALA A 310 10.42 -12.44 3.18
C ALA A 310 11.47 -11.45 2.66
N ASN A 311 11.31 -10.96 1.43
CA ASN A 311 12.19 -9.92 0.87
C ASN A 311 12.04 -8.59 1.60
N VAL A 312 10.82 -8.19 1.99
CA VAL A 312 10.59 -6.98 2.79
C VAL A 312 11.23 -7.13 4.16
N LYS A 313 11.06 -8.30 4.80
CA LYS A 313 11.69 -8.62 6.09
C LYS A 313 13.21 -8.47 6.01
N SER A 314 13.86 -9.10 5.03
CA SER A 314 15.31 -9.02 4.84
C SER A 314 15.73 -7.58 4.57
N PHE A 315 15.07 -6.86 3.66
CA PHE A 315 15.40 -5.48 3.35
C PHE A 315 15.36 -4.56 4.58
N VAL A 316 14.30 -4.68 5.40
CA VAL A 316 14.16 -3.87 6.63
C VAL A 316 15.26 -4.21 7.63
N GLU A 317 15.50 -5.51 7.88
CA GLU A 317 16.53 -5.98 8.81
C GLU A 317 17.94 -5.54 8.39
N GLU A 318 18.17 -5.43 7.09
CA GLU A 318 19.46 -5.16 6.49
C GLU A 318 19.76 -3.68 6.22
N GLY A 319 18.72 -2.90 5.93
CA GLY A 319 18.82 -1.52 5.43
C GLY A 319 18.22 -0.47 6.36
N ILE A 320 17.23 -0.84 7.18
CA ILE A 320 16.46 0.11 8.01
C ILE A 320 16.84 -0.03 9.48
N CYS A 321 16.86 -1.27 10.00
CA CYS A 321 17.13 -1.56 11.40
C CYS A 321 18.40 -0.86 11.91
N GLY A 322 18.23 0.02 12.91
CA GLY A 322 19.31 0.75 13.57
C GLY A 322 19.99 1.83 12.71
N ARG A 323 19.51 2.04 11.47
CA ARG A 323 20.00 3.07 10.52
C ARG A 323 18.99 4.19 10.31
N ILE A 324 17.72 3.86 10.46
CA ILE A 324 16.57 4.74 10.33
C ILE A 324 15.91 4.87 11.70
N ASP A 325 15.46 6.06 12.04
CA ASP A 325 14.84 6.35 13.34
C ASP A 325 13.35 5.99 13.32
N VAL A 326 12.66 6.33 12.23
CA VAL A 326 11.23 6.05 12.04
C VAL A 326 10.99 5.56 10.62
N TYR A 327 10.29 4.44 10.49
CA TYR A 327 9.76 3.94 9.22
C TYR A 327 8.24 4.12 9.17
N PHE A 328 7.77 4.92 8.21
CA PHE A 328 6.35 5.17 7.96
C PHE A 328 5.83 4.29 6.82
N CYS A 329 4.66 3.70 6.99
CA CYS A 329 4.05 2.85 5.96
C CYS A 329 2.53 2.84 5.97
N GLY A 330 1.92 2.24 4.94
CA GLY A 330 0.48 2.05 4.78
C GLY A 330 0.14 0.56 4.66
N HIS A 331 -0.58 0.20 3.59
CA HIS A 331 -0.96 -1.16 3.15
C HIS A 331 -1.99 -1.84 4.07
N ASP A 332 -1.71 -1.91 5.36
CA ASP A 332 -2.74 -2.22 6.34
C ASP A 332 -3.61 -0.99 6.57
N HIS A 333 -4.90 -1.10 6.23
CA HIS A 333 -5.81 0.04 6.27
C HIS A 333 -6.29 0.35 7.70
N ASN A 334 -5.36 0.79 8.54
CA ASN A 334 -5.58 1.18 9.93
C ASN A 334 -4.44 2.11 10.37
N MET A 335 -4.48 2.56 11.62
CA MET A 335 -3.44 3.41 12.20
C MET A 335 -2.79 2.66 13.37
N GLN A 336 -1.46 2.61 13.39
CA GLN A 336 -0.70 1.93 14.43
C GLN A 336 0.61 2.67 14.72
N TRP A 337 0.89 2.89 16.00
CA TRP A 337 2.25 3.19 16.46
C TRP A 337 2.78 1.97 17.21
N LEU A 338 3.66 1.21 16.55
CA LEU A 338 4.19 -0.03 17.11
C LEU A 338 5.35 0.25 18.08
N GLN A 339 5.60 -0.67 19.01
CA GLN A 339 6.81 -0.57 19.83
C GLN A 339 8.07 -0.71 18.96
N PRO A 340 9.16 -0.01 19.29
CA PRO A 340 10.34 0.01 18.43
C PRO A 340 10.94 -1.37 18.33
N ARG A 341 11.44 -1.71 17.15
CA ARG A 341 12.18 -2.94 16.90
C ARG A 341 13.52 -2.57 16.31
N CYS A 342 14.57 -3.30 16.69
CA CYS A 342 15.93 -3.08 16.18
C CYS A 342 16.44 -1.61 16.22
N GLY A 343 15.95 -0.80 17.18
CA GLY A 343 16.30 0.62 17.31
C GLY A 343 15.53 1.57 16.39
N THR A 344 14.50 1.10 15.68
CA THR A 344 13.67 1.88 14.76
C THR A 344 12.21 1.86 15.22
N GLU A 345 11.56 3.01 15.19
CA GLU A 345 10.11 3.16 15.37
C GLU A 345 9.39 2.75 14.07
N PHE A 346 8.30 1.98 14.18
CA PHE A 346 7.50 1.55 13.04
C PHE A 346 6.08 2.10 13.19
N ILE A 347 5.60 2.80 12.16
CA ILE A 347 4.29 3.47 12.19
C ILE A 347 3.51 3.12 10.91
N VAL A 348 2.30 2.62 11.09
CA VAL A 348 1.33 2.36 10.02
C VAL A 348 0.30 3.49 10.02
N SER A 349 0.10 4.14 8.88
CA SER A 349 -0.89 5.22 8.69
C SER A 349 -1.63 5.02 7.38
N GLY A 350 -2.29 3.87 7.22
CA GLY A 350 -2.98 3.45 5.99
C GLY A 350 -4.49 3.69 6.00
N ALA A 351 -5.00 4.57 6.86
CA ALA A 351 -6.44 4.80 7.02
C ALA A 351 -6.95 6.01 6.21
N GLY A 352 -6.27 6.39 5.13
CA GLY A 352 -6.52 7.65 4.42
C GLY A 352 -7.84 7.72 3.65
N ALA A 353 -8.38 6.58 3.19
CA ALA A 353 -9.67 6.54 2.49
C ALA A 353 -10.54 5.30 2.79
N LYS A 354 -9.96 4.25 3.38
CA LYS A 354 -10.65 3.01 3.77
C LYS A 354 -10.01 2.41 5.00
N MET A 355 -10.69 1.43 5.59
CA MET A 355 -10.24 0.73 6.79
C MET A 355 -10.41 -0.78 6.65
N THR A 356 -9.55 -1.53 7.32
CA THR A 356 -9.60 -2.98 7.48
C THR A 356 -9.24 -3.34 8.91
N SER A 357 -9.85 -4.41 9.41
CA SER A 357 -9.74 -4.81 10.81
C SER A 357 -8.30 -5.11 11.25
N LEU A 358 -8.02 -4.82 12.51
CA LEU A 358 -6.91 -5.40 13.24
C LEU A 358 -7.20 -6.90 13.49
N GLU A 359 -6.18 -7.73 13.37
CA GLU A 359 -6.26 -9.19 13.54
C GLU A 359 -5.50 -9.70 14.77
N GLY A 360 -5.06 -8.79 15.65
CA GLY A 360 -4.46 -9.16 16.94
C GLY A 360 -3.20 -10.03 16.80
N ARG A 361 -2.30 -9.67 15.88
CA ARG A 361 -1.09 -10.45 15.52
C ARG A 361 0.02 -10.43 16.59
N GLY A 362 -0.23 -9.85 17.75
CA GLY A 362 0.64 -9.88 18.93
C GLY A 362 1.88 -9.00 18.82
N SER A 363 1.97 -8.12 17.83
CA SER A 363 3.01 -7.08 17.78
C SER A 363 2.69 -6.04 18.85
N PRO A 364 3.59 -5.76 19.82
CA PRO A 364 3.32 -4.76 20.85
C PRO A 364 3.17 -3.37 20.24
N THR A 365 2.18 -2.61 20.71
CA THR A 365 1.88 -1.25 20.23
C THR A 365 1.79 -0.25 21.38
N PHE A 366 1.98 1.02 21.07
CA PHE A 366 1.56 2.12 21.93
C PHE A 366 0.14 2.57 21.61
N PHE A 367 -0.24 2.43 20.34
CA PHE A 367 -1.55 2.78 19.82
C PHE A 367 -1.86 1.94 18.59
N GLU A 368 -3.12 1.54 18.46
CA GLU A 368 -3.68 1.00 17.23
C GLU A 368 -5.19 1.24 17.17
N THR A 369 -5.72 1.49 15.98
CA THR A 369 -7.17 1.56 15.73
C THR A 369 -7.49 1.23 14.27
N ASP A 370 -8.59 0.52 14.06
CA ASP A 370 -9.23 0.22 12.77
C ASP A 370 -10.65 0.79 12.66
N GLN A 371 -11.06 1.62 13.63
CA GLN A 371 -12.45 2.07 13.76
C GLN A 371 -12.78 3.32 12.94
N VAL A 372 -11.77 4.13 12.60
CA VAL A 372 -11.92 5.44 11.95
C VAL A 372 -10.83 5.65 10.89
N GLY A 373 -11.19 6.39 9.83
CA GLY A 373 -10.22 6.93 8.88
C GLY A 373 -9.38 8.01 9.57
N GLY A 374 -8.20 8.32 9.04
CA GLY A 374 -7.33 9.29 9.69
C GLY A 374 -5.95 9.44 9.05
N PHE A 375 -5.10 10.18 9.76
CA PHE A 375 -3.74 10.50 9.34
C PHE A 375 -2.83 10.73 10.54
N LEU A 376 -1.52 10.74 10.27
CA LEU A 376 -0.49 11.08 11.25
C LEU A 376 0.08 12.47 10.96
N LEU A 377 0.09 13.37 11.95
CA LEU A 377 0.84 14.62 11.92
C LEU A 377 2.11 14.46 12.74
N ILE A 378 3.24 14.91 12.21
CA ILE A 378 4.56 14.87 12.85
C ILE A 378 5.12 16.28 12.97
N GLU A 379 5.71 16.57 14.12
CA GLU A 379 6.51 17.78 14.37
C GLU A 379 7.89 17.38 14.87
N VAL A 380 8.93 17.95 14.26
CA VAL A 380 10.32 17.74 14.65
C VAL A 380 10.92 19.08 15.04
N GLN A 381 11.48 19.14 16.26
CA GLN A 381 12.22 20.29 16.75
C GLN A 381 13.52 19.84 17.41
N GLY A 382 14.64 20.05 16.72
CA GLY A 382 15.96 19.61 17.20
C GLY A 382 16.00 18.10 17.39
N ARG A 383 16.19 17.65 18.65
CA ARG A 383 16.26 16.22 19.02
C ARG A 383 14.93 15.64 19.50
N GLN A 384 13.84 16.39 19.41
CA GLN A 384 12.50 15.93 19.77
C GLN A 384 11.64 15.73 18.52
N LEU A 385 10.94 14.61 18.47
CA LEU A 385 9.86 14.35 17.51
C LEU A 385 8.58 14.11 18.31
N SER A 386 7.51 14.78 17.95
CA SER A 386 6.15 14.55 18.45
C SER A 386 5.26 14.15 17.29
N GLY A 387 4.41 13.14 17.51
CA GLY A 387 3.44 12.68 16.53
C GLY A 387 2.05 12.55 17.10
N TRP A 388 1.05 12.83 16.27
CA TRP A 388 -0.36 12.79 16.61
C TRP A 388 -1.13 12.02 15.56
N PHE A 389 -1.89 11.02 15.97
CA PHE A 389 -2.92 10.44 15.12
C PHE A 389 -4.22 11.21 15.29
N TYR A 390 -4.82 11.57 14.17
CA TYR A 390 -6.11 12.22 14.10
C TYR A 390 -7.09 11.37 13.29
N ASP A 391 -8.36 11.41 13.64
CA ASP A 391 -9.41 10.82 12.81
C ASP A 391 -9.83 11.73 11.64
N GLU A 392 -10.72 11.23 10.79
CA GLU A 392 -11.27 11.90 9.62
C GLU A 392 -12.09 13.17 9.94
N ASP A 393 -12.46 13.39 11.20
CA ASP A 393 -13.18 14.59 11.66
C ASP A 393 -12.24 15.57 12.41
N GLY A 394 -10.93 15.25 12.52
CA GLY A 394 -9.92 16.08 13.17
C GLY A 394 -9.80 15.89 14.68
N ASN A 395 -10.39 14.83 15.25
CA ASN A 395 -10.22 14.54 16.67
C ASN A 395 -8.86 13.85 16.90
N GLU A 396 -8.10 14.34 17.89
CA GLU A 396 -6.86 13.68 18.32
C GLU A 396 -7.20 12.33 18.98
N LEU A 397 -6.64 11.26 18.44
CA LEU A 397 -6.80 9.90 18.95
C LEU A 397 -5.64 9.47 19.85
N PHE A 398 -4.44 9.96 19.53
CA PHE A 398 -3.20 9.57 20.20
C PHE A 398 -2.11 10.60 19.98
N THR A 399 -1.26 10.78 20.98
CA THR A 399 -0.04 11.56 20.87
C THR A 399 1.14 10.83 21.52
N ARG A 400 2.32 10.98 20.92
CA ARG A 400 3.57 10.49 21.51
C ARG A 400 4.75 11.34 21.09
N THR A 401 5.63 11.59 22.05
CA THR A 401 6.90 12.29 21.85
C THR A 401 8.07 11.33 22.09
N ILE A 402 9.06 11.36 21.21
CA ILE A 402 10.33 10.65 21.32
C ILE A 402 11.48 11.66 21.29
N THR A 403 12.55 11.36 22.03
CA THR A 403 13.74 12.22 22.11
C THR A 403 14.99 11.37 21.84
N LYS A 404 15.89 11.90 21.02
CA LYS A 404 17.16 11.27 20.65
C LYS A 404 18.28 11.48 21.64
#